data_AF-A0AAX2RS46-F1
#
_entry.id   AF-A0AAX2RS46-F1
#
_cell.length_a   1.000
_cell.length_b   1.000
_cell.length_c   1.000
_cell.angle_alpha   90.00
_cell.angle_beta   90.00
_cell.angle_gamma   90.00
#
_symmetry.space_group_name_H-M   'P 1'
#
loop_
_entity.id
_entity.type
_entity.pdbx_description
1 polymer ?
#
loop_
_entity_poly.entity_id
_entity_poly.type
_entity_poly.pdbx_seq_one_letter_code
_entity_poly.pdbx_strand_id
1 'polypeptide(L)'
;MSITAHLFVLFKSPPSTERLAALAETLSNRVGLPASDFTEGSERMMPVDDADLRADVDDDGALHYCADWRSSKLIGEPTLQGRLYEIGYLTRDWSEGYREGPAVTYALTQLVLLSQGDVEGVWYTNAWCLQFDATIPASTHATIHAMIDEFVATGQTSGDRPTRYIRVDGGVINT
;
A
#
# COMPACT_ATOMS: atom_id res chain seq x y z
N MET A 1 -2.71 9.36 17.58
CA MET A 1 -2.31 9.94 16.27
C MET A 1 -2.77 8.95 15.21
N SER A 2 -3.37 9.37 14.08
CA SER A 2 -3.66 8.42 12.99
C SER A 2 -2.36 8.00 12.33
N ILE A 3 -2.12 6.70 12.20
CA ILE A 3 -1.09 6.20 11.29
C ILE A 3 -1.83 5.80 10.01
N THR A 4 -1.32 6.25 8.88
CA THR A 4 -1.86 5.85 7.56
C THR A 4 -0.88 4.84 6.99
N ALA A 5 -1.35 3.67 6.57
CA ALA A 5 -0.51 2.72 5.84
C ALA A 5 -0.55 3.08 4.35
N HIS A 6 0.58 2.96 3.64
CA HIS A 6 0.68 3.29 2.23
C HIS A 6 1.15 2.08 1.43
N LEU A 7 0.44 1.77 0.37
CA LEU A 7 0.92 0.87 -0.68
C LEU A 7 1.38 1.68 -1.87
N PHE A 8 2.51 1.30 -2.44
CA PHE A 8 2.90 1.71 -3.79
C PHE A 8 2.70 0.56 -4.75
N VAL A 9 2.26 0.86 -5.95
CA VAL A 9 2.15 -0.09 -7.06
C VAL A 9 2.77 0.52 -8.31
N LEU A 10 3.66 -0.24 -8.94
CA LEU A 10 4.26 0.12 -10.22
C LEU A 10 3.67 -0.77 -11.30
N PHE A 11 3.08 -0.15 -12.32
CA PHE A 11 2.61 -0.86 -13.50
C PHE A 11 3.70 -0.98 -14.57
N LYS A 12 3.68 -2.03 -15.39
CA LYS A 12 4.59 -2.21 -16.53
C LYS A 12 4.42 -1.12 -17.60
N SER A 13 3.25 -0.52 -17.67
CA SER A 13 2.93 0.60 -18.56
C SER A 13 1.85 1.46 -17.90
N PRO A 14 1.73 2.75 -18.26
CA PRO A 14 0.68 3.59 -17.69
C PRO A 14 -0.71 2.94 -17.86
N PRO A 15 -1.43 2.65 -16.76
CA PRO A 15 -2.73 1.99 -16.85
C PRO A 15 -3.77 2.98 -17.40
N SER A 16 -4.75 2.48 -18.16
CA SER A 16 -5.88 3.30 -18.59
C SER A 16 -6.84 3.57 -17.41
N THR A 17 -7.68 4.59 -17.54
CA THR A 17 -8.72 4.90 -16.56
C THR A 17 -9.67 3.72 -16.34
N GLU A 18 -10.05 3.00 -17.40
CA GLU A 18 -10.91 1.81 -17.31
C GLU A 18 -10.22 0.68 -16.55
N ARG A 19 -8.91 0.51 -16.77
CA ARG A 19 -8.11 -0.49 -16.06
C ARG A 19 -8.04 -0.21 -14.57
N LEU A 20 -7.83 1.05 -14.19
CA LEU A 20 -7.83 1.50 -12.80
C LEU A 20 -9.21 1.29 -12.15
N ALA A 21 -10.29 1.61 -12.86
CA ALA A 21 -11.66 1.39 -12.37
C ALA A 21 -11.95 -0.10 -12.15
N ALA A 22 -11.60 -0.97 -13.10
CA ALA A 22 -11.77 -2.42 -12.97
C ALA A 22 -10.92 -3.00 -11.84
N LEU A 23 -9.71 -2.47 -11.61
CA LEU A 23 -8.88 -2.87 -10.48
C LEU A 23 -9.51 -2.45 -9.15
N ALA A 24 -10.01 -1.22 -9.06
CA ALA A 24 -10.69 -0.72 -7.86
C ALA A 24 -11.94 -1.55 -7.52
N GLU A 25 -12.74 -1.93 -8.52
CA GLU A 25 -13.88 -2.84 -8.35
C GLU A 25 -13.41 -4.23 -7.88
N THR A 26 -12.34 -4.76 -8.47
CA THR A 26 -11.76 -6.05 -8.04
C THR A 26 -11.30 -5.99 -6.59
N LEU A 27 -10.56 -4.94 -6.21
CA LEU A 27 -10.09 -4.73 -4.85
C LEU A 27 -11.28 -4.65 -3.89
N SER A 28 -12.26 -3.79 -4.19
CA SER A 28 -13.51 -3.63 -3.44
C SER A 28 -14.20 -4.98 -3.18
N ASN A 29 -14.41 -5.78 -4.24
CA ASN A 29 -15.05 -7.09 -4.14
C ASN A 29 -14.23 -8.12 -3.34
N ARG A 30 -12.90 -8.07 -3.42
CA ARG A 30 -12.00 -9.07 -2.80
C ARG A 30 -11.66 -8.76 -1.36
N VAL A 31 -11.66 -7.49 -0.98
CA VAL A 31 -11.33 -7.04 0.39
C VAL A 31 -12.58 -6.69 1.20
N GLY A 32 -13.77 -6.79 0.61
CA GLY A 32 -15.05 -6.57 1.28
C GLY A 32 -15.37 -5.10 1.59
N LEU A 33 -14.70 -4.15 0.91
CA LEU A 33 -14.92 -2.72 1.08
C LEU A 33 -15.79 -2.19 -0.06
N PRO A 34 -16.95 -1.55 0.19
CA PRO A 34 -17.78 -0.97 -0.86
C PRO A 34 -17.02 0.13 -1.61
N ALA A 35 -17.05 0.10 -2.95
CA ALA A 35 -16.40 1.13 -3.76
C ALA A 35 -16.97 2.56 -3.53
N SER A 36 -18.14 2.68 -2.90
CA SER A 36 -18.81 3.93 -2.55
C SER A 36 -18.26 4.64 -1.32
N ASP A 37 -17.53 3.94 -0.45
CA ASP A 37 -17.09 4.49 0.85
C ASP A 37 -15.71 5.17 0.75
N PHE A 38 -15.10 5.14 -0.45
CA PHE A 38 -13.88 5.87 -0.79
C PHE A 38 -14.15 7.38 -0.85
N THR A 39 -14.16 8.03 0.31
CA THR A 39 -14.12 9.49 0.46
C THR A 39 -12.84 10.09 -0.13
N GLU A 40 -12.86 11.38 -0.48
CA GLU A 40 -11.76 12.08 -1.17
C GLU A 40 -10.39 11.85 -0.49
N GLY A 41 -9.48 11.22 -1.22
CA GLY A 41 -8.04 11.16 -0.91
C GLY A 41 -7.52 9.89 -0.25
N SER A 42 -8.35 9.17 0.52
CA SER A 42 -7.96 7.91 1.18
C SER A 42 -8.61 6.72 0.51
N GLU A 43 -7.86 5.62 0.37
CA GLU A 43 -8.25 4.31 -0.17
C GLU A 43 -8.46 4.23 -1.69
N ARG A 44 -8.30 5.34 -2.42
CA ARG A 44 -8.21 5.32 -3.89
C ARG A 44 -6.76 5.14 -4.33
N MET A 45 -6.59 4.43 -5.45
CA MET A 45 -5.31 4.39 -6.16
C MET A 45 -5.08 5.73 -6.84
N MET A 46 -4.08 6.47 -6.35
CA MET A 46 -3.73 7.81 -6.78
C MET A 46 -2.38 7.78 -7.49
N PRO A 47 -2.20 8.49 -8.62
CA PRO A 47 -0.87 8.60 -9.22
C PRO A 47 0.07 9.31 -8.25
N VAL A 48 1.34 8.87 -8.19
CA VAL A 48 2.38 9.61 -7.46
C VAL A 48 2.81 10.79 -8.33
N ASP A 49 2.55 12.00 -7.86
CA ASP A 49 2.97 13.23 -8.54
C ASP A 49 4.49 13.34 -8.56
N ASP A 50 5.04 13.71 -9.72
CA ASP A 50 6.48 13.80 -9.96
C ASP A 50 7.24 12.51 -9.58
N ALA A 51 6.69 11.34 -9.92
CA ALA A 51 7.23 10.04 -9.54
C ALA A 51 8.71 9.88 -9.92
N ASP A 52 9.12 10.32 -11.12
CA ASP A 52 10.52 10.26 -11.57
C ASP A 52 11.46 11.14 -10.71
N LEU A 53 10.92 12.17 -10.04
CA LEU A 53 11.69 13.04 -9.15
C LEU A 53 11.64 12.57 -7.70
N ARG A 54 10.77 11.63 -7.34
CA ARG A 54 10.54 11.20 -5.95
C ARG A 54 10.92 9.76 -5.69
N ALA A 55 10.97 8.91 -6.71
CA ALA A 55 11.09 7.49 -6.51
C ALA A 55 12.06 6.87 -7.51
N ASP A 56 12.80 5.87 -7.06
CA ASP A 56 13.60 4.94 -7.87
C ASP A 56 13.30 3.50 -7.46
N VAL A 57 13.49 2.54 -8.36
CA VAL A 57 13.48 1.11 -8.04
C VAL A 57 14.86 0.56 -8.36
N ASP A 58 15.56 0.07 -7.33
CA ASP A 58 16.90 -0.47 -7.52
C ASP A 58 16.92 -1.87 -8.16
N ASP A 59 18.12 -2.37 -8.46
CA ASP A 59 18.34 -3.69 -9.05
C ASP A 59 17.81 -4.85 -8.20
N ASP A 60 17.68 -4.65 -6.88
CA ASP A 60 17.11 -5.63 -5.93
C ASP A 60 15.56 -5.51 -5.86
N GLY A 61 14.98 -4.56 -6.57
CA GLY A 61 13.54 -4.28 -6.63
C GLY A 61 13.03 -3.44 -5.46
N ALA A 62 13.89 -2.87 -4.61
CA ALA A 62 13.47 -1.99 -3.53
C ALA A 62 13.12 -0.59 -4.05
N LEU A 63 12.05 -0.02 -3.52
CA LEU A 63 11.61 1.34 -3.83
C LEU A 63 12.34 2.33 -2.92
N HIS A 64 13.14 3.21 -3.51
CA HIS A 64 13.73 4.36 -2.82
C HIS A 64 12.80 5.55 -3.00
N TYR A 65 12.16 5.99 -1.92
CA TYR A 65 11.31 7.18 -1.90
C TYR A 65 12.06 8.35 -1.28
N CYS A 66 12.18 9.46 -2.01
CA CYS A 66 12.75 10.72 -1.56
C CYS A 66 11.65 11.67 -1.11
N ALA A 67 11.71 12.12 0.14
CA ALA A 67 10.72 13.08 0.67
C ALA A 67 10.89 14.47 0.02
N ASP A 68 12.13 14.85 -0.32
CA ASP A 68 12.45 16.04 -1.10
C ASP A 68 12.85 15.65 -2.53
N TRP A 69 12.08 16.08 -3.52
CA TRP A 69 12.32 15.81 -4.94
C TRP A 69 13.67 16.33 -5.45
N ARG A 70 14.27 17.31 -4.75
CA ARG A 70 15.59 17.88 -5.12
C ARG A 70 16.76 16.96 -4.81
N SER A 71 16.58 15.94 -3.98
CA SER A 71 17.64 14.99 -3.61
C SER A 71 17.61 13.70 -4.45
N SER A 72 16.62 13.54 -5.35
CA SER A 72 16.53 12.35 -6.19
C SER A 72 17.70 12.25 -7.15
N LYS A 73 18.29 11.05 -7.23
CA LYS A 73 19.38 10.72 -8.15
C LYS A 73 18.91 10.57 -9.61
N LEU A 74 17.60 10.58 -9.86
CA LEU A 74 16.98 10.24 -11.14
C LEU A 74 16.50 11.44 -11.97
N ILE A 75 16.93 12.66 -11.65
CA ILE A 75 16.56 13.85 -12.43
C ILE A 75 16.93 13.65 -13.91
N GLY A 76 15.92 13.35 -14.76
CA GLY A 76 16.07 13.29 -16.22
C GLY A 76 15.79 11.93 -16.89
N GLU A 77 15.46 10.86 -16.16
CA GLU A 77 15.12 9.55 -16.76
C GLU A 77 13.67 9.16 -16.50
N PRO A 78 12.76 9.27 -17.51
CA PRO A 78 11.35 8.99 -17.29
C PRO A 78 11.08 7.49 -17.27
N THR A 79 11.03 6.91 -16.08
CA THR A 79 10.87 5.46 -15.89
C THR A 79 9.62 5.11 -15.08
N LEU A 80 9.16 5.98 -14.18
CA LEU A 80 8.07 5.73 -13.23
C LEU A 80 6.85 6.64 -13.45
N GLN A 81 7.02 7.82 -14.06
CA GLN A 81 5.92 8.77 -14.25
C GLN A 81 4.75 8.15 -15.02
N GLY A 82 3.55 8.31 -14.46
CA GLY A 82 2.32 7.73 -14.98
C GLY A 82 2.19 6.22 -14.78
N ARG A 83 3.18 5.57 -14.17
CA ARG A 83 3.18 4.12 -13.87
C ARG A 83 3.15 3.83 -12.38
N LEU A 84 3.66 4.73 -11.54
CA LEU A 84 3.68 4.60 -10.09
C LEU A 84 2.42 5.23 -9.47
N TYR A 85 1.71 4.43 -8.68
CA TYR A 85 0.53 4.85 -7.94
C TYR A 85 0.68 4.50 -6.46
N GLU A 86 0.00 5.25 -5.61
CA GLU A 86 -0.13 5.00 -4.19
C GLU A 86 -1.57 4.70 -3.77
N ILE A 87 -1.74 3.95 -2.68
CA ILE A 87 -3.01 3.76 -1.98
C ILE A 87 -2.78 4.04 -0.51
N GLY A 88 -3.41 5.09 0.03
CA GLY A 88 -3.36 5.43 1.45
C GLY A 88 -4.52 4.79 2.22
N TYR A 89 -4.23 3.94 3.21
CA TYR A 89 -5.21 3.34 4.12
C TYR A 89 -5.24 4.11 5.44
N LEU A 90 -6.35 4.80 5.74
CA LEU A 90 -6.55 5.45 7.03
C LEU A 90 -6.82 4.37 8.09
N THR A 91 -5.85 4.06 8.95
CA THR A 91 -6.07 3.08 10.04
C THR A 91 -6.81 3.69 11.24
N ARG A 92 -7.40 4.90 11.11
CA ARG A 92 -7.93 5.68 12.24
C ARG A 92 -9.38 5.37 12.59
N ASP A 93 -10.23 5.06 11.61
CA ASP A 93 -11.66 4.91 11.88
C ASP A 93 -12.07 3.44 11.94
N TRP A 94 -11.90 2.89 13.13
CA TRP A 94 -12.59 1.69 13.61
C TRP A 94 -14.09 1.98 13.78
N SER A 95 -14.76 2.48 12.73
CA SER A 95 -16.21 2.57 12.73
C SER A 95 -16.80 1.17 12.75
N GLU A 96 -17.97 0.99 13.37
CA GLU A 96 -18.59 -0.30 13.69
C GLU A 96 -18.81 -1.25 12.48
N GLY A 97 -18.58 -0.77 11.25
CA GLY A 97 -18.65 -1.52 10.00
C GLY A 97 -17.40 -2.32 9.61
N TYR A 98 -16.22 -2.05 10.17
CA TYR A 98 -14.95 -2.64 9.69
C TYR A 98 -14.36 -3.69 10.64
N ARG A 99 -15.06 -4.82 10.73
CA ARG A 99 -14.87 -5.86 11.76
C ARG A 99 -13.68 -6.82 11.54
N GLU A 100 -13.12 -6.90 10.34
CA GLU A 100 -12.04 -7.85 9.98
C GLU A 100 -10.63 -7.25 10.13
N GLY A 101 -10.53 -5.97 10.50
CA GLY A 101 -9.28 -5.27 10.82
C GLY A 101 -8.48 -4.81 9.59
N PRO A 102 -7.87 -3.61 9.64
CA PRO A 102 -7.16 -3.01 8.49
C PRO A 102 -5.97 -3.84 7.98
N ALA A 103 -5.40 -4.74 8.79
CA ALA A 103 -4.26 -5.56 8.41
C ALA A 103 -4.61 -6.63 7.37
N VAL A 104 -5.76 -7.30 7.50
CA VAL A 104 -6.20 -8.35 6.56
C VAL A 104 -6.59 -7.72 5.23
N THR A 105 -7.39 -6.65 5.24
CA THR A 105 -7.72 -5.87 4.04
C THR A 105 -6.46 -5.41 3.31
N TYR A 106 -5.48 -4.88 4.04
CA TYR A 106 -4.21 -4.43 3.49
C TYR A 106 -3.38 -5.55 2.87
N ALA A 107 -3.28 -6.70 3.55
CA ALA A 107 -2.59 -7.88 3.03
C ALA A 107 -3.31 -8.47 1.79
N LEU A 108 -4.64 -8.55 1.82
CA LEU A 108 -5.44 -9.01 0.68
C LEU A 108 -5.31 -8.08 -0.53
N THR A 109 -5.28 -6.75 -0.34
CA THR A 109 -4.98 -5.81 -1.41
C THR A 109 -3.63 -6.12 -2.04
N GLN A 110 -2.58 -6.29 -1.23
CA GLN A 110 -1.25 -6.60 -1.75
C GLN A 110 -1.24 -7.91 -2.56
N LEU A 111 -1.93 -8.96 -2.09
CA LEU A 111 -2.06 -10.21 -2.85
C LEU A 111 -2.78 -10.01 -4.18
N VAL A 112 -3.87 -9.23 -4.19
CA VAL A 112 -4.58 -8.92 -5.44
C VAL A 112 -3.67 -8.15 -6.39
N LEU A 113 -2.94 -7.13 -5.92
CA LEU A 113 -2.02 -6.35 -6.74
C LEU A 113 -0.88 -7.20 -7.31
N LEU A 114 -0.23 -8.04 -6.50
CA LEU A 114 0.83 -8.95 -6.96
C LEU A 114 0.34 -10.01 -7.94
N SER A 115 -0.96 -10.34 -7.92
CA SER A 115 -1.56 -11.28 -8.88
C SER A 115 -1.88 -10.65 -10.24
N GLN A 116 -1.75 -9.33 -10.39
CA GLN A 116 -2.04 -8.65 -11.66
C GLN A 116 -0.88 -8.83 -12.65
N GLY A 117 -1.18 -9.29 -13.86
CA GLY A 117 -0.15 -9.55 -14.88
C GLY A 117 0.55 -8.29 -15.43
N ASP A 118 -0.04 -7.11 -15.21
CA ASP A 118 0.46 -5.80 -15.61
C ASP A 118 1.13 -5.00 -14.47
N VAL A 119 1.19 -5.56 -13.26
CA VAL A 119 1.93 -4.99 -12.14
C VAL A 119 3.37 -5.53 -12.15
N GLU A 120 4.33 -4.63 -11.90
CA GLU A 120 5.76 -4.90 -11.87
C GLU A 120 6.29 -4.97 -10.43
N GLY A 121 5.77 -4.12 -9.54
CA GLY A 121 6.16 -4.12 -8.14
C GLY A 121 5.07 -3.59 -7.24
N VAL A 122 5.08 -4.06 -5.99
CA VAL A 122 4.22 -3.60 -4.91
C VAL A 122 5.11 -3.39 -3.69
N TRP A 123 4.94 -2.27 -3.01
CA TRP A 123 5.69 -1.94 -1.79
C TRP A 123 4.72 -1.43 -0.73
N TYR A 124 5.11 -1.57 0.53
CA TYR A 124 4.25 -1.20 1.63
C TYR A 124 5.03 -0.48 2.72
N THR A 125 4.48 0.61 3.24
CA THR A 125 5.10 1.40 4.30
C THR A 125 4.05 2.12 5.14
N ASN A 126 4.46 2.95 6.09
CA ASN A 126 3.59 3.86 6.82
C ASN A 126 3.85 5.32 6.38
N ALA A 127 2.88 6.19 6.62
CA ALA A 127 2.97 7.61 6.25
C ALA A 127 4.11 8.36 6.96
N TRP A 128 4.64 7.83 8.05
CA TRP A 128 5.78 8.42 8.74
C TRP A 128 7.06 8.25 7.92
N CYS A 129 7.28 7.08 7.32
CA CYS A 129 8.42 6.82 6.45
C CYS A 129 8.46 7.77 5.26
N LEU A 130 7.31 8.25 4.76
CA LEU A 130 7.23 9.18 3.64
C LEU A 130 7.64 10.63 3.98
N GLN A 131 7.81 10.95 5.27
CA GLN A 131 8.33 12.27 5.69
C GLN A 131 9.85 12.35 5.61
N PHE A 132 10.51 11.23 5.33
CA PHE A 132 11.97 11.10 5.23
C PHE A 132 12.32 10.30 3.96
N ASP A 133 13.60 10.31 3.60
CA ASP A 133 14.08 9.38 2.58
C ASP A 133 13.95 7.94 3.12
N ALA A 134 13.32 7.07 2.33
CA ALA A 134 13.00 5.71 2.75
C ALA A 134 13.37 4.70 1.65
N THR A 135 13.96 3.58 2.06
CA THR A 135 14.13 2.39 1.22
C THR A 135 13.11 1.35 1.66
N ILE A 136 12.21 0.99 0.76
CA ILE A 136 11.08 0.11 1.03
C ILE A 136 11.29 -1.19 0.24
N PRO A 137 11.46 -2.34 0.91
CA PRO A 137 11.61 -3.63 0.22
C PRO A 137 10.36 -4.01 -0.57
N ALA A 138 10.54 -4.69 -1.70
CA ALA A 138 9.43 -5.22 -2.48
C ALA A 138 8.59 -6.22 -1.67
N SER A 139 7.27 -6.09 -1.75
CA SER A 139 6.34 -7.08 -1.23
C SER A 139 6.48 -8.38 -2.00
N THR A 140 6.52 -9.49 -1.28
CA THR A 140 6.47 -10.84 -1.85
C THR A 140 5.26 -11.58 -1.29
N HIS A 141 4.84 -12.65 -1.96
CA HIS A 141 3.82 -13.55 -1.40
C HIS A 141 4.22 -14.04 -0.01
N ALA A 142 5.50 -14.35 0.22
CA ALA A 142 6.00 -14.80 1.51
C ALA A 142 5.88 -13.74 2.60
N THR A 143 6.25 -12.49 2.33
CA THR A 143 6.12 -11.39 3.30
C THR A 143 4.66 -11.12 3.64
N ILE A 144 3.77 -11.16 2.63
CA ILE A 144 2.34 -10.92 2.85
C ILE A 144 1.68 -12.07 3.61
N HIS A 145 2.00 -13.32 3.28
CA HIS A 145 1.50 -14.48 4.04
C HIS A 145 2.00 -14.45 5.49
N ALA A 146 3.25 -14.06 5.74
CA ALA A 146 3.75 -13.88 7.10
C ALA A 146 2.98 -12.81 7.88
N MET A 147 2.57 -11.70 7.23
CA MET A 147 1.70 -10.68 7.85
C MET A 147 0.33 -11.25 8.24
N ILE A 148 -0.27 -12.08 7.38
CA ILE A 148 -1.55 -12.74 7.66
C ILE A 148 -1.38 -13.78 8.77
N ASP A 149 -0.32 -14.58 8.74
CA ASP A 149 -0.04 -15.61 9.73
C ASP A 149 0.23 -15.00 11.10
N GLU A 150 0.94 -13.87 11.19
CA GLU A 150 1.12 -13.14 12.45
C GLU A 150 -0.22 -12.61 12.98
N PHE A 151 -1.09 -12.08 12.10
CA PHE A 151 -2.44 -11.67 12.47
C PHE A 151 -3.26 -12.85 13.03
N VAL A 152 -3.22 -14.01 12.38
CA VAL A 152 -3.94 -15.22 12.81
C VAL A 152 -3.36 -15.78 14.12
N ALA A 153 -2.03 -15.90 14.23
CA ALA A 153 -1.34 -16.54 15.34
C ALA A 153 -1.45 -15.75 16.65
N THR A 154 -1.51 -14.43 16.58
CA THR A 154 -1.60 -13.59 17.79
C THR A 154 -2.99 -13.58 18.42
N GLY A 155 -4.05 -13.91 17.65
CA GLY A 155 -5.38 -14.26 18.17
C GLY A 155 -6.02 -13.25 19.12
N GLN A 156 -5.58 -11.99 19.14
CA GLN A 156 -6.11 -11.00 20.07
C GLN A 156 -7.51 -10.56 19.62
N THR A 157 -8.52 -11.07 20.32
CA THR A 157 -9.91 -10.73 20.07
C THR A 157 -10.38 -9.60 20.99
N SER A 158 -11.04 -8.59 20.44
CA SER A 158 -11.84 -7.63 21.22
C SER A 158 -13.32 -7.87 20.92
N GLY A 159 -14.10 -8.28 21.92
CA GLY A 159 -15.54 -8.56 21.77
C GLY A 159 -15.86 -9.58 20.68
N ASP A 160 -15.23 -10.75 20.73
CA ASP A 160 -15.37 -11.88 19.79
C ASP A 160 -14.89 -11.62 18.36
N ARG A 161 -14.05 -10.60 18.14
CA ARG A 161 -13.55 -10.26 16.80
C ARG A 161 -12.03 -10.10 16.75
N PRO A 162 -11.35 -10.61 15.71
CA PRO A 162 -9.91 -10.50 15.59
C PRO A 162 -9.51 -9.04 15.41
N THR A 163 -8.58 -8.55 16.24
CA THR A 163 -8.01 -7.21 16.12
C THR A 163 -6.51 -7.32 16.33
N ARG A 164 -5.67 -6.80 15.40
CA ARG A 164 -4.53 -5.89 15.68
C ARG A 164 -3.42 -5.81 14.60
N TYR A 165 -2.87 -4.59 14.53
CA TYR A 165 -1.58 -4.04 14.04
C TYR A 165 -0.81 -4.73 12.90
N ILE A 166 -0.42 -3.93 11.90
CA ILE A 166 0.67 -4.24 10.98
C ILE A 166 1.99 -3.90 11.70
N ARG A 167 2.92 -4.86 11.82
CA ARG A 167 4.31 -4.55 12.17
C ARG A 167 5.10 -4.27 10.89
N VAL A 168 5.76 -3.12 10.84
CA VAL A 168 6.74 -2.78 9.80
C VAL A 168 8.07 -2.58 10.53
N ASP A 169 9.09 -3.36 10.16
CA ASP A 169 10.48 -3.23 10.63
C ASP A 169 10.69 -3.17 12.15
N GLY A 170 10.05 -4.07 12.90
CA GLY A 170 10.19 -4.13 14.37
C GLY A 170 9.51 -2.98 15.12
N GLY A 171 8.96 -1.99 14.41
CA GLY A 171 8.04 -1.00 14.93
C GLY A 171 6.63 -1.58 14.99
N VAL A 172 6.03 -1.60 16.17
CA VAL A 172 4.58 -1.76 16.29
C VAL A 172 3.96 -0.46 15.79
N ILE A 173 3.12 -0.51 14.76
CA ILE A 173 2.16 0.57 14.47
C ILE A 173 1.18 0.58 15.64
N ASN A 174 1.54 1.26 16.72
CA ASN A 174 0.78 1.32 17.95
C ASN A 174 -0.18 2.51 17.87
N THR A 175 -1.47 2.27 18.10
CA THR A 175 -2.48 3.33 18.34
C THR A 175 -2.74 3.47 19.83
#